data_AF-A0A4V4HCM7-F1
#
_entry.id   AF-A0A4V4HCM7-F1
#
_cell.length_a   1.000
_cell.length_b   1.000
_cell.length_c   1.000
_cell.angle_alpha   90.00
_cell.angle_beta   90.00
_cell.angle_gamma   90.00
#
_symmetry.space_group_name_H-M   'P 1'
#
loop_
_entity.id
_entity.type
_entity.pdbx_description
1 polymer ?
#
loop_
_entity_poly.entity_id
_entity_poly.type
_entity_poly.pdbx_seq_one_letter_code
_entity_poly.pdbx_strand_id
1 'polypeptide(L)'
;KLERRQNICAVMQGVSQDLGNAAELQFWTSIQESLEQLGTAGMSDEEDGREGSEMIKVVTAPDFRHADFQKLYRFVDEVRFSRPQYFSQVGRKRMKRVQSAGTIKRTPPTGLPQAFLDERYLQNLTTRQLAKLELTSGQHSIPK
;
A
#
# COMPACT_ATOMS: atom_id res chain seq x y z
N LYS A 1 -1.06 -10.23 0.80
CA LYS A 1 -1.49 -8.85 1.17
C LYS A 1 -1.93 -8.06 -0.05
N LEU A 2 -1.12 -8.06 -1.11
CA LEU A 2 -1.44 -7.45 -2.40
C LEU A 2 -2.81 -7.88 -2.95
N GLU A 3 -3.02 -9.17 -3.18
CA GLU A 3 -4.28 -9.72 -3.72
C GLU A 3 -5.51 -9.27 -2.92
N ARG A 4 -5.40 -9.24 -1.59
CA ARG A 4 -6.49 -8.78 -0.73
C ARG A 4 -6.83 -7.32 -0.98
N ARG A 5 -5.82 -6.45 -1.10
CA ARG A 5 -6.02 -5.03 -1.37
C ARG A 5 -6.57 -4.82 -2.78
N GLN A 6 -6.07 -5.57 -3.76
CA GLN A 6 -6.60 -5.54 -5.12
C GLN A 6 -8.08 -5.97 -5.16
N ASN A 7 -8.45 -7.01 -4.42
CA ASN A 7 -9.85 -7.43 -4.32
C ASN A 7 -10.73 -6.34 -3.66
N ILE A 8 -10.23 -5.68 -2.60
CA ILE A 8 -10.96 -4.56 -1.98
C ILE A 8 -11.17 -3.44 -3.00
N CYS A 9 -10.12 -3.04 -3.74
CA CYS A 9 -10.21 -2.02 -4.78
C CYS A 9 -11.21 -2.42 -5.87
N ALA A 10 -11.17 -3.67 -6.36
CA ALA A 10 -12.10 -4.16 -7.38
C ALA A 10 -13.56 -4.12 -6.93
N VAL A 11 -13.86 -4.58 -5.70
CA VAL A 11 -15.22 -4.50 -5.13
C VAL A 11 -15.66 -3.03 -5.03
N MET A 12 -14.78 -2.16 -4.55
CA MET A 12 -15.08 -0.75 -4.37
C MET A 12 -15.28 -0.01 -5.70
N GLN A 13 -14.54 -0.35 -6.75
CA GLN A 13 -14.78 0.16 -8.10
C GLN A 13 -16.17 -0.23 -8.60
N GLY A 14 -16.58 -1.49 -8.42
CA GLY A 14 -17.94 -1.95 -8.77
C GLY A 14 -19.02 -1.18 -8.01
N VAL A 15 -18.86 -1.01 -6.70
CA VAL A 15 -19.78 -0.19 -5.88
C VAL A 15 -19.85 1.25 -6.39
N SER A 16 -18.72 1.87 -6.71
CA SER A 16 -18.70 3.25 -7.22
C SER A 16 -19.33 3.36 -8.61
N GLN A 17 -19.21 2.33 -9.46
CA GLN A 17 -19.90 2.25 -10.75
C GLN A 17 -21.42 2.15 -10.56
N ASP A 18 -21.88 1.25 -9.70
CA ASP A 18 -23.31 1.03 -9.42
C ASP A 18 -23.97 2.29 -8.85
N LEU A 19 -23.23 3.06 -8.04
CA LEU A 19 -23.68 4.33 -7.46
C LEU A 19 -23.49 5.55 -8.38
N GLY A 20 -22.87 5.37 -9.55
CA GLY A 20 -22.56 6.47 -10.48
C GLY A 20 -21.57 7.51 -9.92
N ASN A 21 -20.75 7.14 -8.93
CA ASN A 21 -19.80 8.04 -8.28
C ASN A 21 -18.44 7.99 -8.99
N ALA A 22 -18.28 8.83 -10.02
CA ALA A 22 -17.06 8.89 -10.83
C ALA A 22 -15.80 9.24 -10.02
N ALA A 23 -15.93 10.09 -8.99
CA ALA A 23 -14.79 10.50 -8.17
C ALA A 23 -14.26 9.35 -7.30
N GLU A 24 -15.16 8.61 -6.63
CA GLU A 24 -14.75 7.41 -5.90
C GLU A 24 -14.20 6.34 -6.84
N LEU A 25 -14.82 6.15 -8.02
CA LEU A 25 -14.32 5.21 -9.02
C LEU A 25 -12.89 5.54 -9.43
N GLN A 26 -12.61 6.79 -9.79
CA GLN A 26 -11.27 7.24 -10.16
C GLN A 26 -10.27 7.02 -9.02
N PHE A 27 -10.65 7.35 -7.79
CA PHE A 27 -9.81 7.13 -6.61
C PHE A 27 -9.45 5.65 -6.43
N TRP A 28 -10.42 4.74 -6.49
CA TRP A 28 -10.16 3.30 -6.36
C TRP A 28 -9.37 2.73 -7.54
N THR A 29 -9.54 3.28 -8.75
CA THR A 29 -8.72 2.94 -9.91
C THR A 29 -7.26 3.36 -9.70
N SER A 30 -7.00 4.58 -9.26
CA SER A 30 -5.63 5.05 -8.99
C SER A 30 -4.94 4.24 -7.88
N ILE A 31 -5.69 3.79 -6.86
CA ILE A 31 -5.13 2.87 -5.84
C ILE A 31 -4.78 1.52 -6.49
N GLN A 32 -5.66 0.96 -7.31
CA GLN A 32 -5.43 -0.31 -7.99
C GLN A 32 -4.18 -0.26 -8.88
N GLU A 33 -4.03 0.77 -9.69
CA GLU A 33 -2.84 1.01 -10.53
C GLU A 33 -1.58 1.09 -9.67
N SER A 34 -1.64 1.77 -8.53
CA SER A 34 -0.50 1.87 -7.62
C SER A 34 -0.11 0.50 -7.01
N LEU A 35 -1.09 -0.35 -6.72
CA LEU A 35 -0.87 -1.71 -6.20
C LEU A 35 -0.24 -2.61 -7.25
N GLU A 36 -0.65 -2.48 -8.51
CA GLU A 36 -0.09 -3.23 -9.64
C GLU A 36 1.36 -2.85 -9.91
N GLN A 37 1.68 -1.55 -9.92
CA GLN A 37 3.05 -1.07 -10.12
C GLN A 37 3.98 -1.47 -8.96
N LEU A 38 3.56 -1.30 -7.72
CA LEU A 38 4.37 -1.65 -6.54
C LEU A 38 4.48 -3.16 -6.31
N GLY A 39 3.45 -3.90 -6.72
CA GLY A 39 3.36 -5.35 -6.60
C GLY A 39 3.64 -5.86 -5.18
N THR A 40 4.17 -7.08 -5.10
CA THR A 40 4.50 -7.71 -3.82
C THR A 40 5.65 -7.01 -3.11
N ALA A 41 6.62 -6.49 -3.87
CA ALA A 41 7.80 -5.80 -3.35
C ALA A 41 7.41 -4.58 -2.50
N GLY A 42 6.40 -3.82 -2.92
CA GLY A 42 5.89 -2.66 -2.20
C GLY A 42 4.98 -2.98 -1.01
N MET A 43 4.76 -4.24 -0.63
CA MET A 43 3.94 -4.58 0.54
C MET A 43 4.77 -4.57 1.84
N SER A 44 4.22 -4.05 2.94
CA SER A 44 4.86 -4.16 4.26
C SER A 44 4.98 -5.60 4.74
N ASP A 45 5.97 -5.91 5.58
CA ASP A 45 6.02 -7.15 6.35
C ASP A 45 5.28 -7.01 7.69
N GLU A 46 4.88 -8.16 8.23
CA GLU A 46 4.18 -8.27 9.51
C GLU A 46 4.82 -9.36 10.34
N GLU A 47 5.36 -8.98 11.50
CA GLU A 47 5.88 -9.90 12.51
C GLU A 47 4.97 -9.89 13.74
N ASP A 48 4.96 -11.00 14.49
CA ASP A 48 4.28 -11.03 15.78
C ASP A 48 5.12 -10.33 16.84
N GLY A 49 4.50 -9.43 17.59
CA GLY A 49 5.10 -8.72 18.71
C GLY A 49 4.17 -8.68 19.91
N ARG A 50 4.62 -8.01 20.96
CA ARG A 50 3.83 -7.76 22.17
C ARG A 50 3.89 -6.28 22.54
N GLU A 51 2.75 -5.74 22.91
CA GLU A 51 2.63 -4.42 23.54
C GLU A 51 1.97 -4.62 24.91
N GLY A 52 2.78 -4.64 25.96
CA GLY A 52 2.35 -5.11 27.28
C GLY A 52 1.92 -6.58 27.24
N SER A 53 0.66 -6.86 27.57
CA SER A 53 0.07 -8.20 27.52
C SER A 53 -0.65 -8.52 26.20
N GLU A 54 -0.80 -7.55 25.30
CA GLU A 54 -1.53 -7.74 24.04
C GLU A 54 -0.60 -8.24 22.92
N MET A 55 -1.04 -9.26 22.18
CA MET A 55 -0.38 -9.70 20.96
C MET A 55 -0.68 -8.72 19.82
N ILE A 56 0.37 -8.19 19.20
CA ILE A 56 0.27 -7.21 18.12
C ILE A 56 0.97 -7.72 16.86
N LYS A 57 0.59 -7.16 15.71
CA LYS A 57 1.35 -7.30 14.46
C LYS A 57 2.19 -6.06 14.25
N VAL A 58 3.51 -6.22 14.28
CA VAL A 58 4.49 -5.17 13.99
C VAL A 58 4.63 -5.05 12.48
N VAL A 59 4.29 -3.88 11.93
CA VAL A 59 4.26 -3.63 10.49
C VAL A 59 5.50 -2.84 10.08
N THR A 60 6.30 -3.40 9.18
CA THR A 60 7.54 -2.79 8.71
C THR A 60 7.45 -2.49 7.22
N ALA A 61 7.66 -1.23 6.83
CA ALA A 61 7.54 -0.78 5.44
C ALA A 61 8.84 -1.05 4.65
N PRO A 62 8.76 -1.30 3.32
CA PRO A 62 9.93 -1.27 2.46
C PRO A 62 10.63 0.09 2.53
N ASP A 63 11.96 0.07 2.61
CA ASP A 63 12.82 1.25 2.67
C ASP A 63 12.67 2.17 1.46
N PHE A 64 12.41 1.61 0.28
CA PHE A 64 12.23 2.38 -0.94
C PHE A 64 10.90 3.09 -1.04
N ARG A 65 9.85 2.66 -0.33
CA ARG A 65 8.48 3.07 -0.62
C ARG A 65 8.12 4.37 0.09
N HIS A 66 7.55 5.32 -0.64
CA HIS A 66 7.08 6.59 -0.08
C HIS A 66 6.11 6.40 1.10
N ALA A 67 6.29 7.20 2.15
CA ALA A 67 5.59 7.06 3.43
C ALA A 67 4.05 7.15 3.32
N ASP A 68 3.52 7.93 2.37
CA ASP A 68 2.07 8.08 2.19
C ASP A 68 1.37 6.76 1.82
N PHE A 69 2.04 5.83 1.14
CA PHE A 69 1.48 4.50 0.87
C PHE A 69 1.16 3.73 2.14
N GLN A 70 1.86 4.00 3.24
CA GLN A 70 1.57 3.37 4.51
C GLN A 70 0.17 3.75 5.02
N LYS A 71 -0.19 5.03 4.93
CA LYS A 71 -1.52 5.52 5.32
C LYS A 71 -2.58 5.03 4.33
N LEU A 72 -2.30 5.14 3.03
CA LEU A 72 -3.21 4.70 1.98
C LEU A 72 -3.56 3.22 2.12
N TYR A 73 -2.57 2.35 2.28
CA TYR A 73 -2.82 0.91 2.38
C TYR A 73 -3.45 0.49 3.71
N ARG A 74 -3.21 1.25 4.78
CA ARG A 74 -3.95 1.08 6.03
C ARG A 74 -5.43 1.40 5.82
N PHE A 75 -5.74 2.51 5.13
CA PHE A 75 -7.10 2.88 4.77
C PHE A 75 -7.78 1.78 3.94
N VAL A 76 -7.10 1.26 2.89
CA VAL A 76 -7.62 0.15 2.09
C VAL A 76 -7.93 -1.08 2.96
N ASP A 77 -7.01 -1.45 3.86
CA ASP A 77 -7.21 -2.59 4.78
C ASP A 77 -8.39 -2.36 5.75
N GLU A 78 -8.70 -1.11 6.09
CA GLU A 78 -9.77 -0.72 7.02
C GLU A 78 -11.16 -0.67 6.36
N VAL A 79 -11.25 -0.51 5.04
CA VAL A 79 -12.52 -0.41 4.30
C VAL A 79 -13.42 -1.63 4.48
N ARG A 80 -12.83 -2.83 4.62
CA ARG A 80 -13.59 -4.05 4.91
C ARG A 80 -14.35 -3.99 6.24
N PHE A 81 -13.86 -3.19 7.18
CA PHE A 81 -14.47 -3.05 8.50
C PHE A 81 -15.51 -1.93 8.54
N SER A 82 -15.28 -0.85 7.79
CA SER A 82 -16.21 0.28 7.71
C SER A 82 -17.37 0.06 6.74
N ARG A 83 -17.26 -0.90 5.80
CA ARG A 83 -18.31 -1.24 4.84
C ARG A 83 -18.74 -2.71 4.91
N PRO A 84 -19.31 -3.19 6.05
CA PRO A 84 -19.68 -4.59 6.25
C PRO A 84 -20.72 -5.12 5.25
N GLN A 85 -21.51 -4.24 4.64
CA GLN A 85 -22.48 -4.60 3.60
C GLN A 85 -21.83 -5.14 2.32
N TYR A 86 -20.57 -4.78 2.05
CA TYR A 86 -19.83 -5.24 0.87
C TYR A 86 -18.77 -6.30 1.22
N PHE A 87 -18.42 -6.43 2.50
CA PHE A 87 -17.35 -7.31 2.95
C PHE A 87 -17.79 -8.16 4.14
N SER A 88 -17.91 -9.46 3.91
CA SER A 88 -18.19 -10.41 4.99
C SER A 88 -17.05 -10.43 6.01
N GLN A 89 -17.39 -10.21 7.28
CA GLN A 89 -16.45 -10.27 8.41
C GLN A 89 -16.48 -11.66 9.05
N VAL A 90 -16.06 -12.68 8.30
CA VAL A 90 -15.94 -14.05 8.82
C VAL A 90 -14.51 -14.28 9.33
N GLY A 91 -14.36 -14.88 10.51
CA GLY A 91 -13.08 -15.35 11.04
C GLY A 91 -12.64 -14.71 12.35
N ARG A 92 -11.34 -14.86 12.67
CA ARG A 92 -10.75 -14.38 13.93
C ARG A 92 -10.72 -12.86 14.00
N LYS A 93 -10.90 -12.31 15.21
CA LYS A 93 -10.73 -10.88 15.51
C LYS A 93 -9.37 -10.41 15.00
N ARG A 94 -9.35 -9.25 14.33
CA ARG A 94 -8.12 -8.63 13.83
C ARG A 94 -7.19 -8.29 15.00
N MET A 95 -5.96 -8.76 14.94
CA MET A 95 -4.90 -8.32 15.87
C MET A 95 -4.55 -6.85 15.61
N LYS A 96 -4.30 -6.11 16.69
CA LYS A 96 -3.83 -4.72 16.62
C LYS A 96 -2.55 -4.67 15.81
N ARG A 97 -2.47 -3.71 14.89
CA ARG A 97 -1.29 -3.48 14.04
C ARG A 97 -0.57 -2.23 14.53
N VAL A 98 0.71 -2.35 14.84
CA VAL A 98 1.57 -1.24 15.27
C VAL A 98 2.65 -1.05 14.23
N GLN A 99 2.90 0.19 13.84
CA GLN A 99 3.94 0.50 12.86
C GLN A 99 5.30 0.48 13.55
N SER A 100 6.24 -0.24 12.95
CA SER A 100 7.64 -0.17 13.34
C SER A 100 8.24 1.16 12.85
N ALA A 101 9.17 1.73 13.63
CA ALA A 101 10.02 2.81 13.16
C ALA A 101 11.07 2.33 12.14
N GLY A 102 11.33 1.02 12.07
CA GLY A 102 12.25 0.43 11.12
C GLY A 102 11.67 0.29 9.72
N THR A 103 12.57 0.09 8.75
CA THR A 103 12.24 -0.30 7.39
C THR A 103 12.90 -1.64 7.05
N ILE A 104 12.33 -2.36 6.08
CA ILE A 104 12.94 -3.56 5.51
C ILE A 104 13.61 -3.20 4.19
N LYS A 105 14.83 -3.69 3.98
CA LYS A 105 15.53 -3.51 2.71
C LYS A 105 14.85 -4.35 1.64
N ARG A 106 14.37 -3.70 0.57
CA ARG A 106 13.84 -4.38 -0.61
C ARG A 106 14.29 -3.71 -1.89
N THR A 107 14.32 -4.50 -2.95
CA THR A 107 14.54 -3.98 -4.29
C THR A 107 13.21 -3.47 -4.85
N PRO A 108 13.11 -2.19 -5.25
CA PRO A 108 11.93 -1.70 -5.94
C PRO A 108 11.77 -2.38 -7.31
N PRO A 109 10.54 -2.58 -7.78
CA PRO A 109 10.25 -2.85 -9.18
C PRO A 109 10.87 -1.78 -10.10
N THR A 110 11.23 -2.16 -11.32
CA THR A 110 11.68 -1.23 -12.36
C THR A 110 10.48 -0.47 -12.95
N GLY A 111 10.71 0.69 -13.55
CA GLY A 111 9.65 1.46 -14.20
C GLY A 111 8.78 2.26 -13.24
N LEU A 112 9.08 2.26 -11.93
CA LEU A 112 8.28 2.99 -10.95
C LEU A 112 8.35 4.51 -11.17
N PRO A 113 7.24 5.23 -10.95
CA PRO A 113 7.27 6.68 -10.88
C PRO A 113 8.13 7.12 -9.69
N GLN A 114 8.89 8.20 -9.86
CA GLN A 114 9.73 8.74 -8.79
C GLN A 114 8.92 9.08 -7.53
N ALA A 115 7.67 9.55 -7.70
CA ALA A 115 6.77 9.86 -6.60
C ALA A 115 6.44 8.66 -5.71
N PHE A 116 6.68 7.42 -6.17
CA PHE A 116 6.43 6.23 -5.36
C PHE A 116 7.59 5.88 -4.45
N LEU A 117 8.73 6.53 -4.65
CA LEU A 117 9.96 6.28 -3.93
C LEU A 117 10.14 7.29 -2.79
N ASP A 118 10.69 6.82 -1.68
CA ASP A 118 11.08 7.68 -0.57
C ASP A 118 12.30 8.54 -0.98
N GLU A 119 12.25 9.84 -0.66
CA GLU A 119 13.33 10.77 -1.03
C GLU A 119 14.67 10.39 -0.40
N ARG A 120 14.66 9.89 0.85
CA ARG A 120 15.88 9.45 1.54
C ARG A 120 16.43 8.19 0.89
N TYR A 121 15.55 7.30 0.40
CA TYR A 121 16.00 6.16 -0.38
C TYR A 121 16.73 6.60 -1.65
N LEU A 122 16.13 7.51 -2.42
CA LEU A 122 16.73 8.04 -3.65
C LEU A 122 18.07 8.73 -3.42
N GLN A 123 18.20 9.53 -2.37
CA GLN A 123 19.44 10.23 -2.01
C GLN A 123 20.59 9.28 -1.66
N ASN A 124 20.28 8.07 -1.21
CA ASN A 124 21.27 7.06 -0.86
C ASN A 124 21.69 6.16 -2.04
N LEU A 125 21.09 6.34 -3.22
CA LEU A 125 21.46 5.58 -4.41
C LEU A 125 22.63 6.21 -5.16
N THR A 126 23.53 5.37 -5.64
CA THR A 126 24.54 5.78 -6.63
C THR A 126 23.88 6.03 -7.99
N THR A 127 24.52 6.83 -8.86
CA THR A 127 24.05 7.08 -10.23
C THR A 127 23.77 5.78 -11.01
N ARG A 128 24.61 4.75 -10.81
CA ARG A 128 24.43 3.43 -11.43
C ARG A 128 23.20 2.71 -10.92
N GLN A 129 22.89 2.81 -9.63
CA GLN A 129 21.69 2.20 -9.06
C GLN A 129 20.43 2.94 -9.50
N LEU A 130 20.47 4.28 -9.54
CA LEU A 130 19.36 5.09 -10.02
C LEU A 130 19.01 4.75 -11.48
N ALA A 131 20.02 4.61 -12.34
CA ALA A 131 19.81 4.25 -13.76
C ALA A 131 19.12 2.88 -13.93
N LYS A 132 19.36 1.92 -13.01
CA LYS A 132 18.71 0.60 -13.05
C LYS A 132 17.23 0.62 -12.68
N LEU A 133 16.74 1.68 -12.03
CA LEU A 133 15.32 1.77 -11.65
C LEU A 133 14.42 2.13 -12.82
N GLU A 134 14.99 2.66 -13.91
CA GLU A 134 14.24 3.04 -15.11
C GLU A 134 13.02 3.92 -14.77
N LEU A 135 13.24 4.96 -13.95
CA LEU A 135 12.15 5.77 -13.42
C LEU A 135 11.30 6.41 -14.53
N THR A 136 9.98 6.32 -14.37
CA THR A 136 9.04 6.90 -15.34
C THR A 136 8.83 8.39 -15.07
N SER A 137 8.95 9.23 -16.11
CA SER A 137 8.85 10.70 -16.03
C SER A 137 7.40 11.26 -16.06
N GLY A 138 6.40 10.43 -15.78
CA GLY A 138 4.99 10.83 -15.79
C GLY A 138 4.58 11.60 -14.53
N GLN A 139 3.54 12.45 -14.65
CA GLN A 139 2.84 13.02 -13.49
C GLN A 139 2.04 11.91 -12.78
N HIS A 140 2.71 11.12 -11.96
CA HIS A 140 2.06 10.19 -11.04
C HIS A 140 2.04 10.82 -9.65
N SER A 141 0.85 10.91 -9.08
CA SER A 141 0.66 11.26 -7.68
C SER A 141 0.22 10.03 -6.90
N ILE A 142 0.60 9.97 -5.63
CA ILE A 142 0.03 8.99 -4.70
C ILE A 142 -1.43 9.39 -4.47
N PRO A 143 -2.40 8.47 -4.61
CA PRO A 143 -3.80 8.77 -4.32
C PRO A 143 -3.96 9.31 -2.89
N LYS A 144 -4.72 10.39 -2.73
CA LYS A 144 -4.96 11.07 -1.45
C LYS A 144 -6.44 11.06 -1.11
#